data_AF-A0A3D5I2U6-F1
#
_entry.id   AF-A0A3D5I2U6-F1
#
_cell.length_a   1.000
_cell.length_b   1.000
_cell.length_c   1.000
_cell.angle_alpha   90.00
_cell.angle_beta   90.00
_cell.angle_gamma   90.00
#
_symmetry.space_group_name_H-M   'P 1'
#
loop_
_entity.id
_entity.type
_entity.pdbx_description
1 polymer ?
#
loop_
_entity_poly.entity_id
_entity_poly.type
_entity_poly.pdbx_seq_one_letter_code
_entity_poly.pdbx_strand_id
1 'polypeptide(L)' 'ETNLEFPGLANIPPHLELEKSKLTAKVVGKCEREWVALEINELLVVEYYSRKV' A
#
# COMPACT_ATOMS: atom_id res chain seq x y z
N GLU A 1 3.78 3.15 15.30
CA GLU A 1 2.33 2.83 15.18
C GLU A 1 1.55 3.90 14.40
N THR A 2 2.21 4.86 13.74
CA THR A 2 1.60 5.96 12.98
C THR A 2 1.02 5.57 11.61
N ASN A 3 1.31 4.37 11.09
CA ASN A 3 0.82 3.93 9.78
C ASN A 3 -0.69 3.64 9.76
N LEU A 4 -1.34 3.47 10.90
CA LEU A 4 -2.79 3.22 10.99
C LEU A 4 -3.61 4.52 11.03
N GLU A 5 -2.96 5.67 11.16
CA GLU A 5 -3.62 6.99 11.25
C GLU A 5 -3.89 7.60 9.87
N PHE A 6 -3.51 6.91 8.78
CA PHE A 6 -3.81 7.39 7.43
C PHE A 6 -5.31 7.23 7.13
N PRO A 7 -6.05 8.33 6.89
CA PRO A 7 -7.49 8.28 6.65
C PRO A 7 -7.87 7.45 5.41
N GLY A 8 -6.93 7.19 4.50
CA GLY A 8 -7.10 6.29 3.36
C GLY A 8 -7.26 4.81 3.74
N LEU A 9 -6.75 4.37 4.88
CA LEU A 9 -6.88 2.99 5.37
C LEU A 9 -8.19 2.73 6.13
N ALA A 10 -8.95 3.78 6.44
CA ALA A 10 -10.30 3.63 7.00
C ALA A 10 -11.28 3.03 5.98
N ASN A 11 -10.94 3.13 4.68
CA ASN A 11 -11.71 2.59 3.58
C ASN A 11 -11.01 1.38 2.96
N ILE A 12 -11.80 0.45 2.44
CA ILE A 12 -11.29 -0.73 1.73
C ILE A 12 -10.62 -0.24 0.44
N PRO A 13 -9.34 -0.59 0.20
CA PRO A 13 -8.64 -0.14 -1.00
C PRO A 13 -9.21 -0.81 -2.25
N PRO A 14 -9.25 -0.13 -3.40
CA PRO A 14 -9.90 -0.60 -4.63
C PRO A 14 -9.22 -1.81 -5.26
N HIS A 15 -7.94 -2.05 -4.94
CA HIS A 15 -7.22 -3.24 -5.39
C HIS A 15 -7.58 -4.51 -4.60
N LEU A 16 -8.40 -4.40 -3.54
CA LEU A 16 -8.90 -5.50 -2.73
C LEU A 16 -10.44 -5.51 -2.67
N GLU A 17 -11.03 -6.67 -2.90
CA GLU A 17 -12.45 -6.92 -2.69
C GLU A 17 -12.64 -7.72 -1.39
N LEU A 18 -13.23 -7.12 -0.36
CA LEU A 18 -13.36 -7.71 0.98
C LEU A 18 -14.73 -8.34 1.19
N GLU A 19 -14.76 -9.64 1.51
CA GLU A 19 -15.94 -10.36 1.97
C GLU A 19 -15.96 -10.41 3.51
N LYS A 20 -16.62 -9.42 4.13
CA LYS A 20 -16.67 -9.25 5.60
C LYS A 20 -17.30 -10.43 6.35
N SER A 21 -18.22 -11.15 5.72
CA SER A 21 -18.90 -12.31 6.31
C SER A 21 -17.95 -13.48 6.58
N LYS A 22 -16.95 -13.66 5.71
CA LYS A 22 -15.97 -14.75 5.80
C LYS A 22 -14.60 -14.28 6.29
N LEU A 23 -14.43 -12.97 6.50
CA LEU A 23 -13.13 -12.35 6.80
C LEU A 23 -12.06 -12.67 5.75
N THR A 24 -12.46 -12.73 4.47
CA THR A 24 -11.59 -13.02 3.33
C THR A 24 -11.52 -11.83 2.37
N ALA A 25 -10.38 -11.65 1.68
CA ALA A 25 -10.22 -10.65 0.64
C ALA A 25 -9.71 -11.28 -0.66
N LYS A 26 -10.15 -10.74 -1.80
CA LYS A 26 -9.68 -11.10 -3.13
C LYS A 26 -8.84 -9.95 -3.69
N VAL A 27 -7.67 -10.28 -4.25
CA VAL A 27 -6.81 -9.31 -4.94
C VAL A 27 -7.35 -9.11 -6.36
N VAL A 28 -7.81 -7.89 -6.65
CA VAL A 28 -8.41 -7.55 -7.96
C VAL A 28 -7.36 -6.96 -8.90
N GLY A 29 -6.31 -6.35 -8.35
CA GLY A 29 -5.28 -5.69 -9.15
C GLY A 29 -4.01 -5.39 -8.36
N LYS A 30 -3.09 -4.68 -9.00
CA LYS A 30 -1.88 -4.18 -8.34
C LYS A 30 -2.24 -3.01 -7.42
N CYS A 31 -1.50 -2.88 -6.32
CA CYS A 31 -1.62 -1.73 -5.44
C CYS A 31 -1.03 -0.50 -6.14
N GLU A 32 -1.78 0.59 -6.16
CA GLU A 32 -1.33 1.90 -6.66
C GLU A 32 -0.54 2.64 -5.56
N ARG A 33 0.31 3.57 -5.96
CA ARG A 33 1.25 4.25 -5.05
C ARG A 33 0.52 5.04 -3.97
N GLU A 34 -0.62 5.61 -4.31
CA GLU A 34 -1.47 6.44 -3.44
C GLU A 34 -2.05 5.64 -2.27
N TRP A 35 -2.18 4.32 -2.43
CA TRP A 35 -2.64 3.39 -1.40
C TRP A 35 -1.52 2.82 -0.53
N VAL A 36 -0.27 3.11 -0.88
CA VAL A 36 0.88 2.85 -0.01
C VAL A 36 0.91 3.97 1.04
N ALA A 37 0.34 3.69 2.21
CA ALA A 37 0.27 4.57 3.38
C ALA A 37 1.65 4.78 4.05
N LEU A 38 2.68 5.02 3.25
CA LEU A 38 4.04 5.30 3.66
C LEU A 38 4.50 6.57 2.95
N GLU A 39 4.83 7.58 3.75
CA GLU A 39 5.50 8.78 3.28
C GLU A 39 6.98 8.46 3.07
N ILE A 40 7.34 8.12 1.84
CA ILE A 40 8.71 7.80 1.43
C ILE A 40 8.94 8.33 0.03
N ASN A 41 10.18 8.73 -0.25
CA ASN A 41 10.64 9.05 -1.59
C ASN A 41 11.27 7.81 -2.22
N GLU A 42 10.56 7.14 -3.15
CA GLU A 42 11.05 5.91 -3.78
C GLU A 42 12.29 6.14 -4.63
N LEU A 43 12.47 7.36 -5.17
CA LEU A 43 13.63 7.66 -6.02
C LEU A 43 14.93 7.53 -5.25
N LEU A 44 14.94 7.91 -3.97
CA LEU A 44 16.12 7.74 -3.10
C LEU A 44 16.46 6.26 -2.89
N VAL A 45 15.44 5.40 -2.76
CA VAL A 45 15.62 3.95 -2.61
C VAL A 45 16.23 3.37 -3.89
N VAL A 46 15.67 3.74 -5.05
CA VAL A 46 16.17 3.30 -6.36
C VAL A 46 17.61 3.76 -6.58
N GLU A 47 17.92 5.03 -6.29
CA GLU A 47 19.25 5.58 -6.43
C GLU A 47 20.28 4.84 -5.55
N TYR A 48 19.96 4.61 -4.28
CA TYR A 48 20.84 3.93 -3.35
C TYR A 48 21.22 2.52 -3.84
N TYR A 49 20.24 1.74 -4.30
CA TYR A 49 20.48 0.39 -4.79
C TYR A 49 21.12 0.35 -6.18
N SER A 50 20.91 1.37 -7.01
CA SER A 50 21.58 1.48 -8.33
C SER A 50 23.09 1.68 -8.19
N ARG A 51 23.56 2.29 -7.10
CA ARG A 51 24.98 2.50 -6.78
C ARG A 51 25.65 1.31 -6.09
N LYS A 52 24.87 0.28 -5.72
CA LYS A 52 25.34 -0.93 -5.04
C LYS A 52 25.65 -2.10 -5.98
N VAL A 53 25.56 -1.88 -7.30
CA VAL A 53 25.92 -2.83 -8.35
C VAL A 53 27.42 -2.79 -8.60
#